data_AF-A0A316K3R4-F1
#
_entry.id   AF-A0A316K3R4-F1
#
_cell.length_a   1.000
_cell.length_b   1.000
_cell.length_c   1.000
_cell.angle_alpha   90.00
_cell.angle_beta   90.00
_cell.angle_gamma   90.00
#
_symmetry.space_group_name_H-M   'P 1'
#
loop_
_entity.id
_entity.type
_entity.pdbx_description
1 polymer ?
#
loop_
_entity_poly.entity_id
_entity_poly.type
_entity_poly.pdbx_seq_one_letter_code
_entity_poly.pdbx_strand_id
1 'polypeptide(L)'
;MARNYPWMDQLTLLEQLEDDESHYNPSLGFINTESKHELAITAMLEDGKVEFSWWYNRPVTRKPFFGLGGEKTKMVLDDHWQFNLEITLQLLEAFLRNDYQEVRNRMLIDKG
;
A
#
# COMPACT_ATOMS: atom_id res chain seq x y z
N MET A 1 -10.18 -12.49 2.31
CA MET A 1 -10.50 -11.96 0.96
C MET A 1 -9.24 -11.85 0.12
N ALA A 2 -8.25 -11.02 0.45
CA ALA A 2 -7.01 -10.85 -0.33
C ALA A 2 -6.17 -12.14 -0.52
N ARG A 3 -6.07 -13.01 0.48
CA ARG A 3 -5.30 -14.27 0.42
C ARG A 3 -5.80 -15.26 -0.65
N ASN A 4 -7.12 -15.27 -0.90
CA ASN A 4 -7.76 -16.22 -1.81
C ASN A 4 -8.14 -15.57 -3.15
N TYR A 5 -7.72 -14.33 -3.39
CA TYR A 5 -7.98 -13.65 -4.65
C TYR A 5 -7.04 -14.23 -5.72
N PRO A 6 -7.54 -14.51 -6.95
CA PRO A 6 -6.75 -15.13 -8.01
C PRO A 6 -5.84 -14.10 -8.70
N TRP A 7 -4.90 -13.52 -7.95
CA TRP A 7 -4.02 -12.43 -8.42
C TRP A 7 -3.31 -12.80 -9.72
N MET A 8 -2.74 -14.00 -9.79
CA MET A 8 -2.02 -14.49 -10.96
C MET A 8 -2.94 -14.57 -12.19
N ASP A 9 -4.08 -15.25 -12.06
CA ASP A 9 -5.00 -15.43 -13.19
C ASP A 9 -5.51 -14.09 -13.73
N GLN A 10 -5.77 -13.13 -12.84
CA GLN A 10 -6.22 -11.78 -13.23
C GLN A 10 -5.11 -10.99 -13.94
N LEU A 11 -3.88 -11.05 -13.42
CA LEU A 11 -2.75 -10.35 -14.02
C LEU A 11 -2.34 -10.97 -15.36
N THR A 12 -2.32 -12.30 -15.46
CA THR A 12 -2.06 -13.01 -16.72
C THR A 12 -3.14 -12.73 -17.76
N LEU A 13 -4.41 -12.63 -17.35
CA LEU A 13 -5.48 -12.22 -18.27
C LEU A 13 -5.23 -10.81 -18.80
N LEU A 14 -4.83 -9.87 -17.95
CA LEU A 14 -4.54 -8.49 -18.34
C LEU A 14 -3.37 -8.40 -19.35
N GLU A 15 -2.30 -9.18 -19.17
CA GLU A 15 -1.19 -9.22 -20.13
C GLU A 15 -1.56 -9.81 -21.50
N GLN A 16 -2.63 -10.61 -21.57
CA GLN A 16 -3.09 -11.25 -22.81
C GLN A 16 -4.06 -10.37 -23.61
N LEU A 17 -4.58 -9.30 -23.01
CA LEU A 17 -5.45 -8.35 -23.70
C LEU A 17 -4.60 -7.39 -24.56
N GLU A 18 -5.10 -6.99 -25.73
CA GLU A 18 -4.34 -6.20 -26.71
C GLU A 18 -3.93 -4.81 -26.17
N ASP A 19 -2.80 -4.28 -26.64
CA ASP A 19 -2.17 -3.02 -26.18
C ASP A 19 -3.05 -1.76 -26.37
N ASP A 20 -4.16 -1.84 -27.12
CA ASP A 20 -5.05 -0.71 -27.40
C ASP A 20 -6.19 -0.54 -26.37
N GLU A 21 -6.33 -1.48 -25.43
CA GLU A 21 -7.22 -1.36 -24.28
C GLU A 21 -6.45 -0.81 -23.06
N SER A 22 -7.08 0.11 -22.32
CA SER A 22 -6.48 0.65 -21.09
C SER A 22 -6.45 -0.42 -20.01
N HIS A 23 -5.27 -0.99 -19.76
CA HIS A 23 -5.06 -1.97 -18.70
C HIS A 23 -4.95 -1.28 -17.34
N TYR A 24 -5.66 -1.83 -16.34
CA TYR A 24 -5.53 -1.40 -14.95
C TYR A 24 -5.06 -2.59 -14.12
N ASN A 25 -3.99 -2.37 -13.37
CA ASN A 25 -3.57 -3.32 -12.34
C ASN A 25 -4.64 -3.41 -11.24
N PRO A 26 -4.97 -4.63 -10.76
CA PRO A 26 -5.94 -4.79 -9.70
C PRO A 26 -5.38 -4.21 -8.39
N SER A 27 -6.19 -3.36 -7.75
CA SER A 27 -5.82 -2.64 -6.53
C SER A 27 -6.86 -2.76 -5.44
N LEU A 28 -6.40 -2.70 -4.18
CA LEU A 28 -7.23 -2.58 -2.98
C LEU A 28 -6.88 -1.28 -2.27
N GLY A 29 -7.89 -0.44 -2.03
CA GLY A 29 -7.75 0.81 -1.29
C GLY A 29 -8.53 0.79 0.01
N PHE A 30 -7.90 1.23 1.10
CA PHE A 30 -8.49 1.33 2.43
C PHE A 30 -8.28 2.73 3.00
N ILE A 31 -9.30 3.25 3.66
CA ILE A 31 -9.23 4.49 4.45
C ILE A 31 -9.81 4.22 5.83
N ASN A 32 -9.04 4.52 6.88
CA ASN A 32 -9.59 4.60 8.22
C ASN A 32 -10.23 5.97 8.42
N THR A 33 -11.55 6.02 8.59
CA THR A 33 -12.32 7.26 8.67
C THR A 33 -12.07 8.08 9.94
N GLU A 34 -11.53 7.46 10.99
CA GLU A 34 -11.20 8.12 12.26
C GLU A 34 -9.76 8.64 12.26
N SER A 35 -8.80 7.75 12.02
CA SER A 35 -7.37 8.07 12.09
C SER A 35 -6.83 8.73 10.83
N LYS A 36 -7.61 8.75 9.73
CA LYS A 36 -7.24 9.29 8.41
C LYS A 36 -6.02 8.64 7.76
N HIS A 37 -5.64 7.44 8.20
CA HIS A 37 -4.64 6.64 7.50
C HIS A 37 -5.27 5.97 6.28
N GLU A 38 -4.53 5.94 5.18
CA GLU A 38 -4.96 5.32 3.93
C GLU A 38 -3.86 4.36 3.47
N LEU A 39 -4.28 3.20 2.96
CA LEU A 39 -3.40 2.20 2.38
C LEU A 39 -3.97 1.77 1.04
N ALA A 40 -3.19 1.89 -0.02
CA ALA A 40 -3.48 1.25 -1.30
C ALA A 40 -2.43 0.18 -1.60
N ILE A 41 -2.90 -0.95 -2.11
CA ILE A 41 -2.09 -2.10 -2.54
C ILE A 41 -2.43 -2.34 -4.00
N THR A 42 -1.44 -2.40 -4.87
CA THR A 42 -1.62 -2.69 -6.29
C THR A 42 -0.79 -3.90 -6.66
N ALA A 43 -1.42 -4.92 -7.26
CA ALA A 43 -0.70 -6.09 -7.73
C ALA A 43 -0.17 -5.86 -9.15
N MET A 44 1.00 -6.38 -9.46
CA MET A 44 1.62 -6.34 -10.78
C MET A 44 2.27 -7.67 -11.11
N LEU A 45 2.42 -7.96 -12.39
CA LEU A 45 3.22 -9.09 -12.85
C LEU A 45 4.60 -8.57 -13.24
N GLU A 46 5.63 -9.10 -12.60
CA GLU A 46 7.03 -8.79 -12.87
C GLU A 46 7.77 -10.11 -13.03
N ASP A 47 8.42 -10.31 -14.18
CA ASP A 47 9.14 -11.54 -14.54
C ASP A 47 8.33 -12.84 -14.27
N GLY A 48 7.03 -12.81 -14.57
CA GLY A 48 6.13 -13.95 -14.36
C GLY A 48 5.82 -14.25 -12.90
N LYS A 49 6.00 -13.28 -11.99
CA LYS A 49 5.65 -13.37 -10.57
C LYS A 49 4.72 -12.23 -10.19
N VAL A 50 3.80 -12.52 -9.26
CA VAL A 50 2.96 -11.48 -8.67
C VAL A 50 3.76 -10.71 -7.62
N GLU A 51 3.93 -9.42 -7.87
CA GLU A 51 4.49 -8.46 -6.93
C GLU A 51 3.45 -7.40 -6.56
N PHE A 52 3.70 -6.69 -5.47
CA PHE A 52 2.79 -5.67 -4.97
C PHE A 52 3.54 -4.36 -4.73
N SER A 53 2.93 -3.25 -5.13
CA SER A 53 3.29 -1.91 -4.67
C SER A 53 2.30 -1.44 -3.61
N TRP A 54 2.81 -0.66 -2.67
CA TRP A 54 2.06 -0.13 -1.55
C TRP A 54 2.19 1.37 -1.50
N TRP A 55 1.08 2.02 -1.17
CA TRP A 55 0.95 3.46 -1.04
C TRP A 55 0.30 3.75 0.30
N TYR A 56 1.09 4.22 1.26
CA TYR A 56 0.63 4.49 2.62
C TYR A 56 0.59 5.99 2.88
N ASN A 57 -0.61 6.55 2.94
CA ASN A 57 -0.83 7.96 3.22
C ASN A 57 -1.19 8.13 4.70
N ARG A 58 -0.41 8.90 5.45
CA ARG A 58 -0.60 9.06 6.90
C ARG A 58 -0.56 10.51 7.37
N PRO A 59 -1.36 10.88 8.38
CA PRO A 59 -1.25 12.18 9.03
C PRO A 59 0.03 12.27 9.86
N VAL A 60 0.75 13.38 9.72
CA VAL A 60 1.92 13.72 10.52
C VAL A 60 1.76 15.10 11.10
N THR A 61 1.63 15.18 12.42
CA THR A 61 1.58 16.44 13.16
C THR A 61 2.98 16.92 13.48
N ARG A 62 3.29 18.17 13.12
CA ARG A 62 4.54 18.84 13.50
C ARG A 62 4.24 20.15 14.24
N LYS A 63 5.10 20.47 15.22
CA LYS A 63 5.08 21.72 15.99
C LYS A 63 6.23 22.62 15.55
N PRO A 64 6.07 23.46 14.51
CA PRO A 64 7.11 24.40 14.12
C PRO A 64 7.43 25.39 15.27
N PHE A 65 8.70 25.78 15.37
CA PHE A 65 9.20 26.77 16.33
C PHE A 65 8.76 26.52 17.78
N PHE A 66 8.97 25.29 18.28
CA PHE A 66 8.58 24.89 19.64
C PHE A 66 7.10 25.13 19.99
N GLY A 67 6.21 25.16 18.98
CA GLY A 67 4.77 25.36 19.16
C GLY A 67 4.28 26.79 18.96
N LEU A 68 5.17 27.76 18.72
CA LEU A 68 4.78 29.16 18.49
C LEU A 68 3.95 29.37 17.21
N GLY A 69 4.03 28.44 16.25
CA GLY A 69 3.24 28.46 15.01
C GLY A 69 1.99 27.58 15.02
N GLY A 70 1.60 27.06 16.19
CA GLY A 70 0.52 26.07 16.33
C GLY A 70 0.89 24.67 15.84
N GLU A 71 -0.02 23.72 16.02
CA GLU A 71 0.10 22.38 15.47
C GLU A 71 -0.37 22.38 14.01
N LYS A 72 0.45 21.79 13.12
CA LYS A 72 0.07 21.57 11.73
C LYS A 72 0.14 20.08 11.42
N THR A 73 -0.98 19.52 10.98
CA THR A 73 -1.05 18.16 10.45
C THR A 73 -0.94 18.22 8.94
N LYS A 74 -0.04 17.43 8.37
CA LYS A 74 0.07 17.22 6.93
C LYS A 74 0.01 15.73 6.62
N MET A 75 -0.47 15.39 5.44
CA MET A 75 -0.39 14.02 4.94
C MET A 75 1.03 13.76 4.40
N VAL A 76 1.53 12.56 4.65
CA VAL A 76 2.81 12.07 4.12
C VAL A 76 2.53 10.73 3.45
N LEU A 77 2.93 10.63 2.19
CA LEU A 77 2.87 9.42 1.40
C LEU A 77 4.21 8.69 1.52
N ASP A 78 4.17 7.45 1.99
CA ASP A 78 5.27 6.50 1.90
C ASP A 78 4.91 5.47 0.82
N ASP A 79 5.71 5.35 -0.25
CA ASP A 79 5.49 4.39 -1.34
C ASP A 79 6.64 3.39 -1.43
N HIS A 80 6.29 2.12 -1.64
CA HIS A 80 7.25 1.03 -1.73
C HIS A 80 6.77 -0.02 -2.75
N TRP A 81 7.72 -0.72 -3.36
CA TRP A 81 7.48 -1.62 -4.51
C TRP A 81 8.10 -2.99 -4.24
N GLN A 82 7.74 -3.97 -5.08
CA GLN A 82 8.38 -5.30 -5.14
C GLN A 82 8.17 -6.20 -3.91
N PHE A 83 7.02 -6.09 -3.25
CA PHE A 83 6.67 -7.02 -2.17
C PHE A 83 6.01 -8.28 -2.70
N ASN A 84 6.24 -9.40 -2.02
CA ASN A 84 5.47 -10.62 -2.25
C ASN A 84 4.13 -10.60 -1.49
N LEU A 85 3.26 -11.58 -1.80
CA LEU A 85 1.92 -11.71 -1.20
C LEU A 85 1.98 -11.89 0.32
N GLU A 86 2.91 -12.69 0.85
CA GLU A 86 3.05 -12.98 2.27
C GLU A 86 3.26 -11.68 3.07
N ILE A 87 4.25 -10.88 2.65
CA ILE A 87 4.59 -9.62 3.28
C ILE A 87 3.44 -8.60 3.12
N THR A 88 2.78 -8.58 1.96
CA THR A 88 1.60 -7.74 1.70
C THR A 88 0.43 -8.06 2.63
N LEU A 89 0.15 -9.34 2.87
CA LEU A 89 -0.90 -9.76 3.79
C LEU A 89 -0.59 -9.37 5.22
N GLN A 90 0.67 -9.51 5.66
CA GLN A 90 1.07 -9.13 7.01
C GLN A 90 0.98 -7.60 7.23
N LEU A 91 1.34 -6.79 6.23
CA LEU A 91 1.14 -5.34 6.28
C LEU A 91 -0.36 -4.99 6.34
N LEU A 92 -1.18 -5.61 5.50
CA LEU A 92 -2.62 -5.38 5.48
C LEU A 92 -3.26 -5.74 6.84
N GLU A 93 -2.87 -6.87 7.44
CA GLU A 93 -3.32 -7.27 8.78
C GLU A 93 -2.91 -6.26 9.87
N ALA A 94 -1.72 -5.68 9.79
CA ALA A 94 -1.32 -4.60 10.69
C ALA A 94 -2.19 -3.35 10.51
N PHE A 95 -2.45 -2.95 9.26
CA PHE A 95 -3.31 -1.81 8.96
C PHE A 95 -4.74 -2.00 9.48
N LEU A 96 -5.34 -3.17 9.24
CA LEU A 96 -6.70 -3.49 9.69
C LEU A 96 -6.84 -3.53 11.22
N ARG A 97 -5.75 -3.83 11.95
CA ARG A 97 -5.70 -3.76 13.41
C ARG A 97 -5.39 -2.35 13.95
N ASN A 98 -5.27 -1.35 13.08
CA ASN A 98 -4.82 0.01 13.39
C ASN A 98 -3.41 0.06 14.04
N ASP A 99 -2.57 -0.95 13.80
CA ASP A 99 -1.18 -0.99 14.26
C ASP A 99 -0.27 -0.26 13.25
N TYR A 100 -0.41 1.07 13.22
CA TYR A 100 0.30 1.92 12.25
C TYR A 100 1.81 1.98 12.49
N GLN A 101 2.28 1.63 13.68
CA GLN A 101 3.71 1.49 13.94
C GLN A 101 4.24 0.27 13.20
N GLU A 102 3.54 -0.87 13.29
CA GLU A 102 3.91 -2.09 12.59
C GLU A 102 3.82 -1.94 11.07
N VAL A 103 2.80 -1.22 10.56
CA VAL A 103 2.74 -0.87 9.12
C VAL A 103 4.02 -0.18 8.68
N ARG A 104 4.48 0.85 9.40
CA ARG A 104 5.72 1.56 9.05
C ARG A 104 6.95 0.67 9.17
N ASN A 105 7.04 -0.17 10.21
CA ASN A 105 8.16 -1.08 10.36
C ASN A 105 8.27 -2.01 9.15
N ARG A 106 7.14 -2.57 8.71
CA ARG A 106 7.09 -3.48 7.55
C ARG A 106 7.43 -2.80 6.23
N MET A 107 7.02 -1.55 6.04
CA MET A 107 7.42 -0.78 4.85
C MET A 107 8.93 -0.53 4.82
N LEU A 108 9.59 -0.43 5.97
CA LEU A 108 11.04 -0.21 6.05
C LEU A 108 11.87 -1.50 5.94
N ILE A 109 11.25 -2.66 6.15
CA ILE A 109 11.86 -3.98 6.03
C ILE A 109 11.56 -4.50 4.62
N ASP A 110 12.16 -3.88 3.60
CA ASP A 110 12.60 -4.59 2.40
C ASP A 110 13.45 -3.66 1.52
N LYS A 111 14.75 -3.88 1.61
CA LYS A 111 15.72 -3.57 0.55
C LYS A 111 16.61 -4.81 0.35
N GLY A 112 16.01 -5.99 0.47
CA GLY A 112 16.69 -7.28 0.37
C GLY A 112 16.81 -7.71 -1.08
#